data_AF-A0A814N7J1-F1
#
_entry.id   AF-A0A814N7J1-F1
#
_cell.length_a   1.000
_cell.length_b   1.000
_cell.length_c   1.000
_cell.angle_alpha   90.00
_cell.angle_beta   90.00
_cell.angle_gamma   90.00
#
_symmetry.space_group_name_H-M   'P 1'
#
loop_
_entity.id
_entity.type
_entity.pdbx_description
1 polymer ?
#
loop_
_entity_poly.entity_id
_entity_poly.type
_entity_poly.pdbx_seq_one_letter_code
_entity_poly.pdbx_strand_id
1 'polypeptide(L)'
;MYQLTYPDPSNILQFILTITPDDGYYKGGRFTFSFTIGPEYPYSPPKVKCTLVHISILSTGLGSWCLSLICFSSNGTLVAQIYNGTIILLVIAFTLIALSSPIWTHIVQTWNSTNDLRLYIDNILVASLQSATTFRASGIISNYVTLASSLLGPGSCFAGAIDVTSSFTGGVDNFRICSRELSATDVCILYIS
;
A
#
# COMPACT_ATOMS: atom_id res chain seq x y z
N MET A 1 -1.53 -1.70 -24.47
CA MET A 1 -1.75 -0.24 -24.63
C MET A 1 -1.93 0.48 -23.29
N TYR A 2 -1.41 1.70 -23.13
CA TYR A 2 -1.67 2.55 -21.95
C TYR A 2 -2.25 3.90 -22.37
N GLN A 3 -3.03 4.55 -21.49
CA GLN A 3 -3.66 5.85 -21.70
C GLN A 3 -3.56 6.69 -20.43
N LEU A 4 -3.11 7.94 -20.58
CA LEU A 4 -3.15 8.94 -19.53
C LEU A 4 -4.35 9.87 -19.74
N THR A 5 -5.09 10.14 -18.67
CA THR A 5 -6.22 11.05 -18.67
C THR A 5 -6.05 12.06 -17.55
N TYR A 6 -6.22 13.34 -17.85
CA TYR A 6 -6.20 14.41 -16.86
C TYR A 6 -7.64 14.84 -16.61
N PRO A 7 -8.21 14.56 -15.42
CA PRO A 7 -9.59 14.96 -15.09
C PRO A 7 -9.78 16.48 -15.20
N ASP A 8 -8.73 17.23 -14.86
CA ASP A 8 -8.62 18.66 -15.06
C ASP A 8 -7.35 18.95 -15.88
N PRO A 9 -7.46 19.41 -17.14
CA PRO A 9 -6.30 19.72 -17.99
C PRO A 9 -5.37 20.79 -17.42
N SER A 10 -5.87 21.64 -16.52
CA SER A 10 -5.07 22.67 -15.85
C SER A 10 -4.31 22.14 -14.63
N ASN A 11 -4.70 20.97 -14.13
CA ASN A 11 -4.09 20.30 -13.00
C ASN A 11 -3.34 19.03 -13.45
N ILE A 12 -2.18 19.22 -14.05
CA ILE A 12 -1.32 18.12 -14.52
C ILE A 12 -0.77 17.24 -13.39
N LEU A 13 -0.89 17.70 -12.14
CA LEU A 13 -0.49 16.97 -10.94
C LEU A 13 -1.52 15.91 -10.54
N GLN A 14 -2.72 15.96 -11.13
CA GLN A 14 -3.75 14.95 -10.96
C GLN A 14 -4.02 14.24 -12.29
N PHE A 15 -3.70 12.96 -12.37
CA PHE A 15 -3.87 12.19 -13.61
C PHE A 15 -4.25 10.74 -13.34
N ILE A 16 -4.86 10.13 -14.36
CA ILE A 16 -5.34 8.76 -14.35
C ILE A 16 -4.55 7.98 -15.41
N LEU A 17 -3.87 6.91 -15.01
CA LEU A 17 -3.25 5.96 -15.91
C LEU A 17 -4.19 4.76 -16.10
N THR A 18 -4.59 4.49 -17.32
CA THR A 18 -5.29 3.27 -17.71
C THR A 18 -4.33 2.36 -18.48
N ILE A 19 -4.22 1.10 -18.08
CA ILE A 19 -3.45 0.08 -18.78
C ILE A 19 -4.42 -0.98 -19.30
N THR A 20 -4.34 -1.24 -20.59
CA THR A 20 -5.10 -2.28 -21.29
C THR A 20 -4.11 -3.25 -21.93
N PRO A 21 -3.79 -4.39 -21.29
CA PRO A 21 -2.89 -5.37 -21.86
C PRO A 21 -3.48 -5.97 -23.14
N ASP A 22 -2.66 -6.07 -24.18
CA ASP A 22 -2.98 -6.60 -25.50
C ASP A 22 -2.47 -8.03 -25.72
N ASP A 23 -1.69 -8.56 -24.77
CA ASP A 23 -1.21 -9.94 -24.75
C ASP A 23 -1.06 -10.51 -23.33
N GLY A 24 -0.78 -11.82 -23.24
CA GLY A 24 -0.56 -12.54 -21.98
C GLY A 24 -1.83 -12.85 -21.18
N TYR A 25 -1.64 -13.30 -19.93
CA TYR A 25 -2.75 -13.75 -19.05
C TYR A 25 -3.78 -12.67 -18.72
N TYR A 26 -3.41 -11.39 -18.86
CA TYR A 26 -4.29 -10.24 -18.58
C TYR A 26 -4.80 -9.56 -19.84
N LYS A 27 -4.62 -10.19 -21.02
CA LYS A 27 -5.13 -9.69 -22.30
C LYS A 27 -6.62 -9.39 -22.21
N GLY A 28 -7.00 -8.17 -22.58
CA GLY A 28 -8.39 -7.70 -22.51
C GLY A 28 -8.81 -7.16 -21.13
N GLY A 29 -7.95 -7.24 -20.12
CA GLY A 29 -8.14 -6.54 -18.84
C GLY A 29 -7.99 -5.03 -18.99
N ARG A 30 -8.58 -4.27 -18.07
CA ARG A 30 -8.43 -2.81 -18.00
C ARG A 30 -8.18 -2.41 -16.55
N PHE A 31 -7.01 -1.80 -16.32
CA PHE A 31 -6.54 -1.43 -14.99
C PHE A 31 -6.40 0.09 -14.93
N THR A 32 -7.02 0.74 -13.95
CA THR A 32 -7.05 2.20 -13.83
C THR A 32 -6.43 2.63 -12.51
N PHE A 33 -5.45 3.52 -12.57
CA PHE A 33 -4.70 4.06 -11.43
C PHE A 33 -4.86 5.57 -11.39
N SER A 34 -5.11 6.16 -10.22
CA SER A 34 -5.26 7.61 -10.04
C SER A 34 -4.11 8.17 -9.21
N PHE A 35 -3.50 9.25 -9.69
CA PHE A 35 -2.36 9.93 -9.06
C PHE A 35 -2.74 11.36 -8.72
N THR A 36 -2.27 11.85 -7.56
CA THR A 36 -2.39 13.24 -7.11
C THR A 36 -1.07 13.66 -6.48
N ILE A 37 -0.37 14.62 -7.11
CA ILE A 37 0.92 15.14 -6.65
C ILE A 37 0.68 16.44 -5.86
N GLY A 38 1.22 16.50 -4.64
CA GLY A 38 1.08 17.66 -3.75
C GLY A 38 2.01 18.84 -4.08
N PRO A 39 1.74 20.04 -3.55
CA PRO A 39 2.50 21.27 -3.82
C PRO A 39 3.92 21.29 -3.25
N GLU A 40 4.29 20.32 -2.42
CA GLU A 40 5.60 20.24 -1.76
C GLU A 40 6.68 19.57 -2.62
N TYR A 41 6.30 19.08 -3.81
CA TYR A 41 7.25 18.52 -4.77
C TYR A 41 8.09 19.65 -5.43
N PRO A 42 9.43 19.55 -5.53
CA PRO A 42 10.33 18.53 -4.97
C PRO A 42 11.04 18.93 -3.66
N TYR A 43 10.70 20.07 -3.04
CA TYR A 43 11.59 20.78 -2.10
C TYR A 43 11.47 20.43 -0.61
N SER A 44 10.40 19.76 -0.17
CA SER A 44 10.22 19.44 1.25
C SER A 44 10.36 17.93 1.48
N PRO A 45 11.29 17.46 2.33
CA PRO A 45 11.30 16.06 2.75
C PRO A 45 10.01 15.82 3.54
N PRO A 46 9.14 14.90 3.10
CA PRO A 46 7.83 14.80 3.70
C PRO A 46 7.94 14.28 5.13
N LYS A 47 7.16 14.87 6.04
CA LYS A 47 6.82 14.18 7.29
C LYS A 47 5.95 13.01 6.90
N VAL A 48 6.54 11.82 6.90
CA VAL A 48 5.93 10.61 6.33
C VAL A 48 4.86 10.10 7.27
N LYS A 49 3.67 10.67 7.15
CA LYS A 49 2.43 10.22 7.76
C LYS A 49 1.56 9.86 6.58
N CYS A 50 1.39 8.58 6.25
CA CYS A 50 0.64 8.27 5.04
C CYS A 50 0.43 6.79 4.78
N THR A 51 -0.71 6.51 4.16
CA THR A 51 -1.03 5.24 3.53
C THR A 51 -0.12 4.97 2.33
N LEU A 52 0.54 3.81 2.31
CA LEU A 52 1.29 3.32 1.15
C LEU A 52 0.47 2.38 0.28
N VAL A 53 -0.27 1.46 0.89
CA VAL A 53 -1.12 0.49 0.19
C VAL A 53 -2.47 0.44 0.89
N HIS A 54 -3.53 0.71 0.14
CA HIS A 54 -4.89 0.69 0.64
C HIS A 54 -5.81 -0.11 -0.29
N ILE A 55 -6.78 -0.80 0.31
CA ILE A 55 -7.74 -1.66 -0.38
C ILE A 55 -9.15 -1.26 0.01
N SER A 56 -10.04 -1.12 -0.97
CA SER A 56 -11.45 -0.79 -0.74
C SER A 56 -12.38 -1.50 -1.72
N ILE A 57 -13.65 -1.60 -1.36
CA ILE A 57 -14.67 -2.15 -2.26
C ILE A 57 -15.16 -1.13 -3.30
N LEU A 58 -15.00 0.18 -3.04
CA LEU A 58 -15.30 1.25 -4.00
C LEU A 58 -14.00 1.88 -4.52
N SER A 59 -14.02 2.34 -5.77
CA SER A 59 -12.91 3.03 -6.42
C SER A 59 -12.55 4.38 -5.79
N THR A 60 -13.44 4.92 -4.95
CA THR A 60 -13.25 6.17 -4.22
C THR A 60 -12.41 6.02 -2.94
N GLY A 61 -11.96 4.81 -2.64
CA GLY A 61 -11.28 4.50 -1.38
C GLY A 61 -12.23 4.22 -0.21
N LEU A 62 -13.53 4.11 -0.47
CA LEU A 62 -14.58 3.93 0.54
C LEU A 62 -15.25 2.56 0.45
N GLY A 63 -16.19 2.34 1.36
CA GLY A 63 -17.21 1.29 1.31
C GLY A 63 -17.43 0.64 2.67
N SER A 64 -18.35 -0.32 2.73
CA SER A 64 -18.58 -1.11 3.96
C SER A 64 -17.36 -1.94 4.37
N TRP A 65 -16.39 -2.10 3.48
CA TRP A 65 -15.10 -2.67 3.78
C TRP A 65 -13.99 -1.89 3.05
N CYS A 66 -13.05 -1.35 3.82
CA CYS A 66 -11.80 -0.79 3.32
C CYS A 66 -10.73 -0.81 4.41
N LEU A 67 -9.46 -0.93 4.00
CA LEU A 67 -8.32 -1.18 4.88
C LEU A 67 -7.03 -0.64 4.25
N SER A 68 -6.29 0.19 4.99
CA SER A 68 -4.89 0.48 4.65
C SER A 68 -4.03 -0.66 5.16
N LEU A 69 -3.31 -1.36 4.28
CA LEU A 69 -2.45 -2.48 4.66
C LEU A 69 -1.10 -1.99 5.19
N ILE A 70 -0.45 -1.08 4.47
CA ILE A 70 0.86 -0.54 4.82
C ILE A 70 0.75 0.97 4.92
N CYS A 71 1.25 1.54 6.01
CA CYS A 71 1.17 2.97 6.30
C CYS A 71 2.31 3.40 7.23
N PHE A 72 2.64 4.69 7.25
CA PHE A 72 3.47 5.26 8.30
C PHE A 72 2.61 5.77 9.46
N SER A 73 3.06 5.52 10.69
CA SER A 73 2.46 6.06 11.91
C SER A 73 2.73 7.56 12.06
N SER A 74 2.10 8.18 13.05
CA SER A 74 2.34 9.59 13.41
C SER A 74 3.80 9.91 13.76
N ASN A 75 4.57 8.89 14.17
CA ASN A 75 5.99 9.00 14.51
C ASN A 75 6.92 8.63 13.34
N GLY A 76 6.38 8.38 12.15
CA GLY A 76 7.15 8.01 10.96
C GLY A 76 7.63 6.56 10.94
N THR A 77 7.14 5.70 11.85
CA THR A 77 7.43 4.26 11.82
C THR A 77 6.54 3.57 10.79
N LEU A 78 7.10 2.61 10.07
CA LEU A 78 6.33 1.80 9.13
C LEU A 78 5.45 0.80 9.89
N VAL A 79 4.18 0.73 9.51
CA VAL A 79 3.15 -0.14 10.09
C VAL A 79 2.56 -0.99 8.98
N ALA A 80 2.47 -2.29 9.22
CA ALA A 80 1.72 -3.22 8.40
C ALA A 80 0.57 -3.80 9.24
N GLN A 81 -0.63 -3.89 8.67
CA GLN A 81 -1.81 -4.32 9.40
C GLN A 81 -2.73 -5.20 8.54
N ILE A 82 -3.54 -5.99 9.25
CA ILE A 82 -4.61 -6.81 8.70
C ILE A 82 -5.85 -6.67 9.57
N TYR A 83 -7.01 -7.04 9.04
CA TYR A 83 -8.27 -7.10 9.77
C TYR A 83 -8.68 -8.56 9.98
N ASN A 84 -8.98 -8.97 11.21
CA ASN A 84 -9.38 -10.36 11.51
C ASN A 84 -10.91 -10.57 11.55
N GLY A 85 -11.69 -9.50 11.36
CA GLY A 85 -13.15 -9.53 11.48
C GLY A 85 -13.73 -8.94 12.75
N THR A 86 -12.89 -8.63 13.73
CA THR A 86 -13.29 -7.94 14.96
C THR A 86 -12.39 -6.75 15.24
N ILE A 87 -11.07 -6.95 15.14
CA ILE A 87 -10.06 -5.92 15.40
C ILE A 87 -9.03 -5.87 14.29
N ILE A 88 -8.27 -4.78 14.27
CA ILE A 88 -7.03 -4.67 13.50
C ILE A 88 -5.90 -5.35 14.27
N LEU A 89 -5.14 -6.16 13.55
CA LEU A 89 -3.87 -6.72 14.01
C LEU A 89 -2.75 -6.05 13.22
N LEU A 90 -1.71 -5.58 13.91
CA LEU A 90 -0.66 -4.79 13.29
C LEU A 90 0.73 -5.15 13.80
N VAL A 91 1.72 -4.89 12.96
CA VAL A 91 3.14 -4.93 13.28
C VAL A 91 3.75 -3.56 12.98
N ILE A 92 4.67 -3.12 13.84
CA ILE A 92 5.37 -1.83 13.70
C ILE A 92 6.85 -2.15 13.56
N ALA A 93 7.52 -1.56 12.57
CA ALA A 93 8.96 -1.71 12.42
C ALA A 93 9.68 -1.20 13.69
N PHE A 94 10.49 -2.06 14.32
CA PHE A 94 11.20 -1.72 15.56
C PHE A 94 12.33 -0.70 15.34
N THR A 95 12.82 -0.58 14.11
CA THR A 95 13.81 0.42 13.71
C THR A 95 13.11 1.66 13.21
N LEU A 96 13.46 2.82 13.77
CA LEU A 96 13.21 4.10 13.10
C LEU A 96 13.98 4.05 11.78
N ILE A 97 13.26 3.94 10.68
CA ILE A 97 13.86 4.20 9.37
C ILE A 97 14.21 5.68 9.42
N ALA A 98 15.49 5.99 9.52
CA ALA A 98 15.95 7.35 9.26
C ALA A 98 15.71 7.60 7.77
N LEU A 99 14.48 8.00 7.41
CA LEU A 99 14.07 8.46 6.08
C LEU A 99 14.72 9.81 5.74
N SER A 100 15.84 10.15 6.39
CA SER A 100 16.62 11.37 6.19
C SER A 100 17.47 11.33 4.93
N SER A 101 17.39 10.25 4.14
CA SER A 101 18.08 10.09 2.85
C SER A 101 17.10 9.59 1.79
N PRO A 102 17.05 10.18 0.58
CA PRO A 102 16.14 9.80 -0.50
C PRO A 102 16.61 8.51 -1.18
N ILE A 103 16.57 7.39 -0.45
CA ILE A 103 16.92 6.07 -0.98
C ILE A 103 15.66 5.26 -1.29
N TRP A 104 15.72 4.51 -2.39
CA TRP A 104 14.71 3.51 -2.68
C TRP A 104 14.74 2.43 -1.60
N THR A 105 13.57 2.17 -1.01
CA THR A 105 13.40 1.20 0.07
C THR A 105 12.44 0.11 -0.40
N HIS A 106 12.83 -1.15 -0.28
CA HIS A 106 11.99 -2.28 -0.61
C HIS A 106 11.18 -2.71 0.61
N ILE A 107 9.84 -2.65 0.50
CA ILE A 107 8.91 -2.96 1.59
C ILE A 107 8.07 -4.17 1.20
N VAL A 108 7.99 -5.16 2.09
CA VAL A 108 7.14 -6.34 1.89
C VAL A 108 6.32 -6.64 3.14
N GLN A 109 5.00 -6.70 2.98
CA GLN A 109 4.10 -7.33 3.95
C GLN A 109 3.76 -8.74 3.46
N THR A 110 3.93 -9.74 4.32
CA THR A 110 3.45 -11.11 4.07
C THR A 110 2.49 -11.54 5.16
N TRP A 111 1.55 -12.41 4.81
CA TRP A 111 0.63 -12.99 5.78
C TRP A 111 0.25 -14.41 5.37
N ASN A 112 0.14 -15.27 6.38
CA ASN A 112 -0.42 -16.61 6.30
C ASN A 112 -0.96 -16.98 7.68
N SER A 113 -2.04 -17.77 7.73
CA SER A 113 -2.62 -18.23 9.00
C SER A 113 -1.65 -19.04 9.87
N THR A 114 -0.60 -19.62 9.29
CA THR A 114 0.40 -20.45 9.97
C THR A 114 1.74 -19.75 10.19
N ASN A 115 2.09 -18.80 9.33
CA ASN A 115 3.38 -18.10 9.37
C ASN A 115 3.26 -16.62 9.77
N ASP A 116 2.06 -16.22 10.19
CA ASP A 116 1.77 -14.93 10.82
C ASP A 116 1.84 -13.72 9.89
N LEU A 117 1.53 -12.54 10.43
CA LEU A 117 1.77 -11.26 9.74
C LEU A 117 3.25 -10.89 9.90
N ARG A 118 3.92 -10.58 8.79
CA ARG A 118 5.34 -10.17 8.78
C ARG A 118 5.55 -8.92 7.93
N LEU A 119 6.53 -8.12 8.34
CA LEU A 119 6.98 -6.94 7.63
C LEU A 119 8.49 -7.02 7.40
N TYR A 120 8.89 -6.89 6.14
CA TYR A 120 10.28 -6.83 5.71
C TYR A 120 10.62 -5.45 5.15
N ILE A 121 11.84 -5.00 5.42
CA ILE A 121 12.43 -3.80 4.83
C ILE A 121 13.81 -4.20 4.31
N ASP A 122 14.07 -3.96 3.03
CA ASP A 122 15.36 -4.26 2.38
C ASP A 122 15.85 -5.68 2.69
N ASN A 123 14.93 -6.65 2.53
CA ASN A 123 15.14 -8.09 2.80
C ASN A 123 15.33 -8.47 4.29
N ILE A 124 15.28 -7.52 5.22
CA ILE A 124 15.36 -7.81 6.66
C ILE A 124 13.95 -7.93 7.23
N LEU A 125 13.66 -9.00 7.98
CA LEU A 125 12.43 -9.12 8.77
C LEU A 125 12.49 -8.13 9.93
N VAL A 126 11.69 -7.06 9.86
CA VAL A 126 11.70 -5.99 10.87
C VAL A 126 10.58 -6.09 11.89
N ALA A 127 9.53 -6.86 11.62
CA ALA A 127 8.46 -7.12 12.58
C ALA A 127 7.62 -8.36 12.21
N SER A 128 7.05 -9.03 13.22
CA SER A 128 6.09 -10.13 13.03
C SER A 128 5.09 -10.23 14.19
N LEU A 129 3.91 -10.82 13.97
CA LEU A 129 2.86 -10.98 14.98
C LEU A 129 2.22 -12.36 14.95
N GLN A 130 2.61 -13.24 15.87
CA GLN A 130 2.17 -14.65 15.91
C GLN A 130 0.68 -14.89 16.17
N SER A 131 -0.02 -13.91 16.74
CA SER A 131 -1.47 -13.99 16.97
C SER A 131 -2.29 -13.65 15.72
N ALA A 132 -1.65 -13.25 14.63
CA ALA A 132 -2.30 -12.88 13.38
C ALA A 132 -2.65 -14.11 12.52
N THR A 133 -3.46 -15.02 13.06
CA THR A 133 -3.82 -16.29 12.40
C THR A 133 -5.03 -16.19 11.46
N THR A 134 -5.76 -15.08 11.50
CA THR A 134 -6.99 -14.89 10.70
C THR A 134 -7.00 -13.54 9.99
N PHE A 135 -7.36 -13.55 8.70
CA PHE A 135 -7.66 -12.37 7.89
C PHE A 135 -9.09 -12.45 7.36
N ARG A 136 -9.87 -11.38 7.52
CA ARG A 136 -11.23 -11.26 7.00
C ARG A 136 -11.28 -10.30 5.81
N ALA A 137 -11.30 -10.88 4.62
CA ALA A 137 -11.50 -10.17 3.37
C ALA A 137 -12.92 -9.56 3.25
N SER A 138 -13.11 -8.69 2.26
CA SER A 138 -14.39 -8.04 1.96
C SER A 138 -15.51 -9.00 1.56
N GLY A 139 -15.18 -10.21 1.10
CA GLY A 139 -16.15 -11.21 0.65
C GLY A 139 -16.76 -10.90 -0.73
N ILE A 140 -16.23 -9.91 -1.45
CA ILE A 140 -16.67 -9.56 -2.81
C ILE A 140 -15.63 -9.98 -3.86
N ILE A 141 -16.06 -10.04 -5.12
CA ILE A 141 -15.27 -10.58 -6.24
C ILE A 141 -14.07 -9.69 -6.59
N SER A 142 -14.20 -8.37 -6.47
CA SER A 142 -13.16 -7.42 -6.87
C SER A 142 -13.01 -6.30 -5.85
N ASN A 143 -11.77 -5.98 -5.50
CA ASN A 143 -11.43 -4.82 -4.68
C ASN A 143 -10.56 -3.86 -5.50
N TYR A 144 -10.57 -2.58 -5.12
CA TYR A 144 -9.69 -1.57 -5.64
C TYR A 144 -8.47 -1.46 -4.73
N VAL A 145 -7.28 -1.39 -5.33
CA VAL A 145 -6.04 -1.11 -4.61
C VAL A 145 -5.57 0.29 -5.00
N THR A 146 -5.34 1.13 -4.00
CA THR A 146 -4.79 2.48 -4.18
C THR A 146 -3.43 2.54 -3.52
N LEU A 147 -2.47 3.10 -4.25
CA LEU A 147 -1.09 3.30 -3.78
C LEU A 147 -0.92 4.74 -3.33
N ALA A 148 -0.08 4.94 -2.32
CA ALA A 148 0.27 6.23 -1.76
C ALA A 148 -0.92 7.07 -1.22
N SER A 149 -2.16 6.57 -1.26
CA SER A 149 -3.33 7.29 -0.79
C SER A 149 -4.46 6.32 -0.48
N SER A 150 -5.25 6.64 0.55
CA SER A 150 -6.55 6.01 0.81
C SER A 150 -7.71 6.77 0.15
N LEU A 151 -7.44 7.79 -0.68
CA LEU A 151 -8.44 8.65 -1.31
C LEU A 151 -9.40 9.25 -0.26
N LEU A 152 -10.69 8.89 -0.30
CA LEU A 152 -11.69 9.32 0.68
C LEU A 152 -11.80 8.40 1.90
N GLY A 153 -11.03 7.30 1.93
CA GLY A 153 -10.94 6.35 3.04
C GLY A 153 -10.41 6.84 4.40
N PRO A 154 -9.69 7.99 4.52
CA PRO A 154 -9.30 8.49 5.84
C PRO A 154 -10.48 8.63 6.80
N GLY A 155 -10.35 8.06 8.01
CA GLY A 155 -11.37 8.14 9.07
C GLY A 155 -12.62 7.26 8.88
N SER A 156 -12.75 6.57 7.75
CA SER A 156 -13.91 5.70 7.44
C SER A 156 -13.54 4.23 7.27
N CYS A 157 -12.27 3.93 6.97
CA CYS A 157 -11.76 2.57 6.84
C CYS A 157 -11.30 1.96 8.16
N PHE A 158 -11.21 0.63 8.20
CA PHE A 158 -10.64 -0.06 9.35
C PHE A 158 -9.17 0.37 9.52
N ALA A 159 -8.83 0.91 10.69
CA ALA A 159 -7.52 1.49 10.97
C ALA A 159 -7.09 1.18 12.40
N GLY A 160 -5.86 0.69 12.56
CA GLY A 160 -5.18 0.56 13.85
C GLY A 160 -4.34 1.80 14.17
N ALA A 161 -3.06 1.59 14.51
CA ALA A 161 -2.10 2.65 14.81
C ALA A 161 -1.55 3.38 13.55
N ILE A 162 -2.38 3.53 12.52
CA ILE A 162 -2.00 4.13 11.24
C ILE A 162 -2.50 5.57 11.14
N ASP A 163 -1.68 6.46 10.57
CA ASP A 163 -2.10 7.82 10.26
C ASP A 163 -2.68 7.84 8.83
N VAL A 164 -4.01 7.77 8.73
CA VAL A 164 -4.72 7.76 7.45
C VAL A 164 -4.92 9.16 6.87
N THR A 165 -4.51 10.22 7.55
CA THR A 165 -4.92 11.59 7.19
C THR A 165 -4.18 12.20 6.00
N SER A 166 -3.10 11.56 5.54
CA SER A 166 -2.28 12.07 4.45
C SER A 166 -1.83 11.01 3.46
N SER A 167 -1.48 11.48 2.26
CA SER A 167 -0.98 10.66 1.16
C SER A 167 0.55 10.65 1.18
N PHE A 168 1.14 9.56 0.70
CA PHE A 168 2.59 9.44 0.54
C PHE A 168 3.04 10.31 -0.63
N THR A 169 4.08 11.08 -0.41
CA THR A 169 4.58 12.08 -1.36
C THR A 169 5.94 11.71 -1.94
N GLY A 170 6.47 10.51 -1.62
CA GLY A 170 7.63 9.94 -2.27
C GLY A 170 7.29 9.21 -3.58
N GLY A 171 8.32 8.76 -4.29
CA GLY A 171 8.16 7.95 -5.49
C GLY A 171 7.79 6.50 -5.16
N VAL A 172 6.98 5.88 -6.04
CA VAL A 172 6.73 4.44 -6.06
C VAL A 172 7.12 3.94 -7.44
N ASP A 173 7.92 2.88 -7.49
CA ASP A 173 8.38 2.27 -8.75
C ASP A 173 7.78 0.87 -8.92
N ASN A 174 8.38 -0.17 -8.33
CA ASN A 174 7.95 -1.55 -8.48
C ASN A 174 6.89 -1.95 -7.43
N PHE A 175 5.66 -2.22 -7.87
CA PHE A 175 4.57 -2.72 -7.01
C PHE A 175 4.10 -4.11 -7.45
N ARG A 176 3.98 -5.03 -6.48
CA ARG A 176 3.55 -6.41 -6.72
C ARG A 176 2.52 -6.86 -5.68
N ILE A 177 1.55 -7.64 -6.13
CA ILE A 177 0.61 -8.39 -5.28
C ILE A 177 0.78 -9.86 -5.59
N CYS A 178 0.90 -10.68 -4.55
CA CYS A 178 1.09 -12.13 -4.68
C CYS A 178 -0.15 -12.87 -4.15
N SER A 179 -0.54 -13.95 -4.84
CA SER A 179 -1.63 -14.85 -4.43
C SER A 179 -1.21 -15.87 -3.36
N ARG A 180 0.08 -15.88 -2.99
CA ARG A 180 0.64 -16.72 -1.94
C ARG A 180 1.54 -15.89 -1.02
N GLU A 181 1.78 -16.41 0.17
CA GLU A 181 2.82 -15.89 1.04
C GLU A 181 4.19 -16.01 0.37
N LEU A 182 5.01 -14.96 0.53
CA LEU A 182 6.42 -14.97 0.15
C LEU A 182 7.25 -15.46 1.35
N SER A 183 8.13 -16.43 1.10
CA SER A 183 9.15 -16.84 2.07
C SER A 183 10.25 -15.77 2.17
N ALA A 184 11.09 -15.84 3.21
CA ALA A 184 12.26 -14.97 3.31
C ALA A 184 13.19 -15.09 2.07
N THR A 185 13.29 -16.28 1.48
CA THR A 185 14.04 -16.51 0.24
C THR A 185 13.39 -15.80 -0.96
N ASP A 186 12.07 -15.86 -1.10
CA ASP A 186 11.36 -15.14 -2.16
C ASP A 186 11.57 -13.62 -2.04
N VAL A 187 11.48 -13.08 -0.81
CA VAL A 187 11.72 -11.66 -0.52
C VAL A 187 13.14 -11.24 -0.93
N CYS A 188 14.13 -12.08 -0.62
CA CYS A 188 15.52 -11.84 -1.01
C CYS A 188 15.68 -11.76 -2.52
N ILE A 189 15.08 -12.70 -3.27
CA ILE A 189 15.15 -12.72 -4.74
C ILE A 189 14.50 -11.47 -5.34
N LEU A 190 13.39 -11.00 -4.77
CA LEU A 190 12.70 -9.80 -5.24
C LEU A 190 13.47 -8.50 -4.92
N TYR A 191 14.23 -8.49 -3.83
CA TYR A 191 15.04 -7.33 -3.46
C TYR A 191 16.21 -7.09 -4.43
N ILE A 192 16.77 -8.16 -4.99
CA ILE A 192 17.93 -8.09 -5.89
C ILE A 192 17.56 -7.97 -7.38
N SER A 193 16.25 -8.01 -7.72
CA SER A 193 15.75 -7.98 -9.10
C SER A 193 15.47 -6.57 -9.60
#